data_AF-A0A848SU71-F1
#
_entry.id   AF-A0A848SU71-F1
#
_cell.length_a   1.000
_cell.length_b   1.000
_cell.length_c   1.000
_cell.angle_alpha   90.00
_cell.angle_beta   90.00
_cell.angle_gamma   90.00
#
_symmetry.space_group_name_H-M   'P 1'
#
loop_
_entity.id
_entity.type
_entity.pdbx_description
1 polymer ?
#
loop_
_entity_poly.entity_id
_entity_poly.type
_entity_poly.pdbx_seq_one_letter_code
_entity_poly.pdbx_strand_id
1 'polypeptide(L)'
;MTQPGLFDNLRLPLMCAPMSIASAVPLAVECCKAGILGGWQGGTYTPMDEFEAYLDALDDVEGASPIVNLPARIATEATGPAKLDLLEKHRAPLILSSLGDPALIIDRVHGWGGKVIQDVTTMRHAKKALASGADGLMLTCSGAGGHTGFITPFAFVPAVRKLFDGPLIVAGGIADGNGVAAALALGADIACMGTRFIATPESGVPDGHRTMIPESGIDEIVVSSAMNGVPANWMRGSIEAVGLDHKELPQERIAMPEGVMPWRDIWSAGQSVGLIEGVMPVADLVDRLAAEFEAAHPVRDWRGRLAGL
;
A
#
# COMPACT_ATOMS: atom_id res chain seq x y z
N MET A 1 11.02 21.20 23.58
CA MET A 1 11.24 19.83 23.05
C MET A 1 11.13 19.93 21.55
N THR A 2 12.11 19.45 20.79
CA THR A 2 12.00 19.37 19.32
C THR A 2 10.86 18.41 18.97
N GLN A 3 10.01 18.78 18.00
CA GLN A 3 9.03 17.81 17.49
C GLN A 3 9.76 16.57 16.97
N PRO A 4 9.26 15.35 17.25
CA PRO A 4 9.86 14.14 16.72
C PRO A 4 9.87 14.18 15.18
N GLY A 5 10.92 13.63 14.59
CA GLY A 5 11.03 13.43 13.16
C GLY A 5 9.93 12.51 12.64
N LEU A 6 9.64 12.64 11.35
CA LEU A 6 8.51 11.98 10.67
C LEU A 6 8.41 10.46 10.88
N PHE A 7 9.56 9.82 11.09
CA PHE A 7 9.71 8.38 11.21
C PHE A 7 10.19 7.93 12.61
N ASP A 8 10.36 8.86 13.57
CA ASP A 8 10.98 8.57 14.86
C ASP A 8 10.14 7.63 15.74
N ASN A 9 8.83 7.60 15.51
CA ASN A 9 7.88 6.78 16.26
C ASN A 9 7.61 5.41 15.60
N LEU A 10 8.36 5.04 14.57
CA LEU A 10 8.23 3.72 13.95
C LEU A 10 8.79 2.62 14.87
N ARG A 11 7.95 1.65 15.22
CA ARG A 11 8.35 0.37 15.83
C ARG A 11 8.88 -0.61 14.79
N LEU A 12 8.40 -0.49 13.55
CA LEU A 12 8.85 -1.26 12.40
C LEU A 12 8.95 -0.34 11.17
N PRO A 13 9.90 -0.58 10.25
CA PRO A 13 9.95 0.08 8.96
C PRO A 13 8.85 -0.48 8.03
N LEU A 14 7.61 -0.20 8.39
CA LEU A 14 6.42 -0.77 7.78
C LEU A 14 5.36 0.32 7.55
N MET A 15 4.65 0.18 6.44
CA MET A 15 3.47 0.94 6.08
C MET A 15 2.30 0.01 5.79
N CYS A 16 1.15 0.31 6.38
CA CYS A 16 -0.13 -0.21 5.89
C CYS A 16 -0.50 0.56 4.61
N ALA A 17 -0.75 -0.14 3.51
CA ALA A 17 -1.00 0.49 2.22
C ALA A 17 -2.29 1.34 2.23
N PRO A 18 -2.32 2.49 1.56
CA PRO A 18 -3.57 3.18 1.22
C PRO A 18 -4.41 2.33 0.25
N MET A 19 -5.58 1.88 0.71
CA MET A 19 -6.45 0.98 -0.03
C MET A 19 -7.88 1.54 -0.07
N SER A 20 -8.45 1.65 -1.26
CA SER A 20 -9.87 2.02 -1.40
C SER A 20 -10.75 1.01 -0.65
N ILE A 21 -11.74 1.49 0.11
CA ILE A 21 -12.66 0.69 0.95
C ILE A 21 -11.98 0.08 2.18
N ALA A 22 -10.83 -0.58 2.02
CA ALA A 22 -10.17 -1.29 3.14
C ALA A 22 -9.53 -0.36 4.16
N SER A 23 -8.86 0.72 3.73
CA SER A 23 -8.30 1.74 4.63
C SER A 23 -9.43 2.63 5.14
N ALA A 24 -10.27 2.10 6.03
CA ALA A 24 -11.18 2.92 6.81
C ALA A 24 -10.39 3.71 7.88
N VAL A 25 -11.02 4.75 8.45
CA VAL A 25 -10.42 5.56 9.52
C VAL A 25 -9.87 4.70 10.68
N PRO A 26 -10.60 3.67 11.19
CA PRO A 26 -10.09 2.82 12.25
C PRO A 26 -8.79 2.09 11.90
N LEU A 27 -8.67 1.56 10.68
CA LEU A 27 -7.45 0.86 10.24
C LEU A 27 -6.23 1.79 10.27
N ALA A 28 -6.37 2.99 9.70
CA ALA A 28 -5.26 3.95 9.64
C ALA A 28 -4.85 4.42 11.04
N VAL A 29 -5.81 4.74 11.90
CA VAL A 29 -5.58 5.16 13.29
C VAL A 29 -4.88 4.06 14.09
N GLU A 30 -5.36 2.82 14.03
CA GLU A 30 -4.76 1.72 14.78
C GLU A 30 -3.37 1.34 14.26
N CYS A 31 -3.10 1.50 12.94
CA CYS A 31 -1.74 1.35 12.42
C CYS A 31 -0.78 2.40 12.99
N CYS A 32 -1.20 3.68 13.03
CA CYS A 32 -0.39 4.76 13.59
C CYS A 32 -0.08 4.52 15.08
N LYS A 33 -1.10 4.17 15.88
CA LYS A 33 -0.94 3.81 17.30
C LYS A 33 -0.04 2.61 17.51
N ALA A 34 -0.15 1.60 16.64
CA ALA A 34 0.68 0.41 16.70
C ALA A 34 2.15 0.68 16.30
N GLY A 35 2.49 1.89 15.84
CA GLY A 35 3.86 2.31 15.55
C GLY A 35 4.31 1.99 14.11
N ILE A 36 3.40 1.97 13.15
CA ILE A 36 3.71 1.85 11.71
C ILE A 36 2.98 2.93 10.92
N LEU A 37 3.42 3.24 9.69
CA LEU A 37 2.73 4.26 8.88
C LEU A 37 1.31 3.79 8.54
N GLY A 38 0.31 4.59 8.92
CA GLY A 38 -1.10 4.35 8.61
C GLY A 38 -1.50 4.96 7.27
N GLY A 39 -1.60 4.12 6.22
CA GLY A 39 -2.00 4.57 4.90
C GLY A 39 -3.51 4.66 4.70
N TRP A 40 -3.97 5.75 4.08
CA TRP A 40 -5.38 5.96 3.78
C TRP A 40 -5.63 6.54 2.39
N GLN A 41 -6.76 6.15 1.79
CA GLN A 41 -7.12 6.51 0.43
C GLN A 41 -8.00 7.75 0.39
N GLY A 42 -7.40 8.91 0.09
CA GLY A 42 -8.10 10.19 -0.05
C GLY A 42 -8.54 10.55 -1.47
N GLY A 43 -8.37 9.63 -2.44
CA GLY A 43 -8.55 9.88 -3.87
C GLY A 43 -9.95 10.30 -4.31
N THR A 44 -10.17 10.45 -5.62
CA THR A 44 -11.35 11.11 -6.23
C THR A 44 -12.72 10.67 -5.67
N TYR A 45 -12.90 9.39 -5.33
CA TYR A 45 -14.19 8.87 -4.87
C TYR A 45 -14.47 9.06 -3.38
N THR A 46 -13.49 9.50 -2.60
CA THR A 46 -13.69 9.75 -1.17
C THR A 46 -14.48 11.06 -0.97
N PRO A 47 -15.67 11.02 -0.34
CA PRO A 47 -16.45 12.22 -0.01
C PRO A 47 -15.68 13.21 0.86
N MET A 48 -16.06 14.50 0.80
CA MET A 48 -15.36 15.57 1.53
C MET A 48 -15.54 15.47 3.05
N ASP A 49 -16.73 15.08 3.50
CA ASP A 49 -17.04 14.86 4.92
C ASP A 49 -16.28 13.67 5.50
N GLU A 50 -16.17 12.57 4.74
CA GLU A 50 -15.31 11.43 5.12
C GLU A 50 -13.83 11.83 5.16
N PHE A 51 -13.39 12.67 4.22
CA PHE A 51 -12.02 13.18 4.17
C PHE A 51 -11.68 14.07 5.37
N GLU A 52 -12.57 15.00 5.73
CA GLU A 52 -12.39 15.85 6.92
C GLU A 52 -12.41 15.00 8.19
N ALA A 53 -13.38 14.09 8.34
CA ALA A 53 -13.45 13.19 9.49
C ALA A 53 -12.20 12.31 9.65
N TYR A 54 -11.60 11.87 8.54
CA TYR A 54 -10.32 11.14 8.58
C TYR A 54 -9.17 12.01 9.09
N LEU A 55 -9.06 13.25 8.63
CA LEU A 55 -8.01 14.16 9.09
C LEU A 55 -8.18 14.54 10.57
N ASP A 56 -9.41 14.86 10.98
CA ASP A 56 -9.74 15.15 12.38
C ASP A 56 -9.38 13.96 13.29
N ALA A 57 -9.63 12.73 12.84
CA ALA A 57 -9.31 11.53 13.62
C ALA A 57 -7.81 11.27 13.79
N LEU A 58 -6.95 11.91 12.99
CA LEU A 58 -5.50 11.73 13.03
C LEU A 58 -4.74 12.87 13.71
N ASP A 59 -5.33 14.06 13.84
CA ASP A 59 -4.70 15.20 14.51
C ASP A 59 -4.25 14.86 15.94
N ASP A 60 -4.97 13.97 16.62
CA ASP A 60 -4.72 13.55 18.01
C ASP A 60 -4.07 12.16 18.15
N VAL A 61 -3.66 11.52 17.05
CA VAL A 61 -3.07 10.17 17.15
C VAL A 61 -1.62 10.25 17.60
N GLU A 62 -1.38 9.83 18.84
CA GLU A 62 -0.03 9.55 19.34
C GLU A 62 0.50 8.27 18.69
N GLY A 63 1.61 8.38 17.93
CA GLY A 63 2.23 7.23 17.29
C GLY A 63 3.03 7.58 16.03
N ALA A 64 3.09 6.63 15.11
CA ALA A 64 3.70 6.82 13.80
C ALA A 64 2.86 7.72 12.90
N SER A 65 3.49 8.34 11.91
CA SER A 65 2.83 9.31 11.03
C SER A 65 1.80 8.64 10.09
N PRO A 66 0.64 9.28 9.84
CA PRO A 66 -0.26 8.87 8.77
C PRO A 66 0.32 9.23 7.40
N ILE A 67 -0.16 8.56 6.35
CA ILE A 67 0.14 8.91 4.95
C ILE A 67 -1.11 8.85 4.09
N VAL A 68 -1.40 9.97 3.41
CA VAL A 68 -2.63 10.11 2.60
C VAL A 68 -2.32 9.91 1.13
N ASN A 69 -2.97 8.94 0.49
CA ASN A 69 -2.86 8.75 -0.95
C ASN A 69 -3.80 9.64 -1.75
N LEU A 70 -3.23 10.35 -2.72
CA LEU A 70 -3.93 11.14 -3.71
C LEU A 70 -3.45 10.81 -5.13
N PRO A 71 -4.36 10.48 -6.06
CA PRO A 71 -4.01 10.47 -7.48
C PRO A 71 -3.49 11.85 -7.92
N ALA A 72 -2.40 11.92 -8.66
CA ALA A 72 -1.77 13.15 -9.11
C ALA A 72 -2.73 14.07 -9.88
N ARG A 73 -3.64 13.47 -10.66
CA ARG A 73 -4.72 14.17 -11.37
C ARG A 73 -5.66 14.97 -10.46
N ILE A 74 -5.73 14.66 -9.15
CA ILE A 74 -6.61 15.35 -8.21
C ILE A 74 -6.37 16.85 -8.23
N ALA A 75 -5.12 17.31 -8.40
CA ALA A 75 -4.78 18.74 -8.44
C ALA A 75 -5.47 19.52 -9.58
N THR A 76 -6.00 18.81 -10.57
CA THR A 76 -6.72 19.38 -11.72
C THR A 76 -8.21 19.04 -11.73
N GLU A 77 -8.68 18.26 -10.76
CA GLU A 77 -10.09 17.85 -10.63
C GLU A 77 -10.90 18.86 -9.80
N ALA A 78 -12.22 18.86 -10.01
CA ALA A 78 -13.13 19.81 -9.37
C ALA A 78 -13.05 19.80 -7.83
N THR A 79 -12.85 18.62 -7.22
CA THR A 79 -12.75 18.47 -5.75
C THR A 79 -11.32 18.61 -5.22
N GLY A 80 -10.33 18.70 -6.11
CA GLY A 80 -8.92 18.71 -5.74
C GLY A 80 -8.48 19.87 -4.88
N PRO A 81 -8.78 21.13 -5.26
CA PRO A 81 -8.43 22.29 -4.45
C PRO A 81 -8.93 22.17 -3.01
N ALA A 82 -10.20 21.79 -2.82
CA ALA A 82 -10.78 21.64 -1.49
C ALA A 82 -10.09 20.55 -0.64
N LYS A 83 -9.71 19.41 -1.24
CA LYS A 83 -8.95 18.36 -0.54
C LYS A 83 -7.54 18.82 -0.17
N LEU A 84 -6.88 19.55 -1.05
CA LEU A 84 -5.55 20.12 -0.79
C LEU A 84 -5.60 21.19 0.30
N ASP A 85 -6.63 22.03 0.31
CA ASP A 85 -6.84 23.05 1.33
C ASP A 85 -7.11 22.41 2.71
N LEU A 86 -7.83 21.28 2.78
CA LEU A 86 -7.98 20.51 4.00
C LEU A 86 -6.66 19.89 4.47
N LEU A 87 -5.88 19.27 3.57
CA LEU A 87 -4.55 18.73 3.93
C LEU A 87 -3.61 19.83 4.43
N GLU A 88 -3.68 21.02 3.84
CA GLU A 88 -2.90 22.19 4.25
C GLU A 88 -3.34 22.72 5.62
N LYS A 89 -4.66 22.82 5.88
CA LYS A 89 -5.25 23.19 7.18
C LYS A 89 -4.74 22.29 8.30
N HIS A 90 -4.73 20.97 8.05
CA HIS A 90 -4.23 19.96 8.99
C HIS A 90 -2.70 19.77 8.93
N ARG A 91 -2.01 20.47 8.02
CA ARG A 91 -0.57 20.35 7.76
C ARG A 91 -0.12 18.89 7.61
N ALA A 92 -0.88 18.10 6.85
CA ALA A 92 -0.66 16.67 6.68
C ALA A 92 0.82 16.39 6.31
N PRO A 93 1.52 15.53 7.08
CA PRO A 93 2.98 15.46 7.01
C PRO A 93 3.50 14.65 5.82
N LEU A 94 2.74 13.63 5.40
CA LEU A 94 3.08 12.72 4.31
C LEU A 94 1.94 12.54 3.33
N ILE A 95 2.22 12.77 2.05
CA ILE A 95 1.32 12.47 0.95
C ILE A 95 1.96 11.39 0.08
N LEU A 96 1.22 10.31 -0.17
CA LEU A 96 1.52 9.39 -1.27
C LEU A 96 0.83 9.94 -2.52
N SER A 97 1.58 10.26 -3.56
CA SER A 97 1.00 10.58 -4.86
C SER A 97 1.05 9.37 -5.78
N SER A 98 -0.06 9.06 -6.44
CA SER A 98 -0.19 7.92 -7.35
C SER A 98 -0.73 8.37 -8.71
N LEU A 99 -0.63 7.55 -9.76
CA LEU A 99 -1.30 7.78 -11.06
C LEU A 99 -1.17 9.20 -11.65
N GLY A 100 0.01 9.54 -12.18
CA GLY A 100 0.20 10.74 -13.00
C GLY A 100 1.50 11.49 -12.68
N ASP A 101 1.50 12.78 -12.96
CA ASP A 101 2.63 13.69 -12.69
C ASP A 101 2.41 14.43 -11.37
N PRO A 102 3.25 14.21 -10.34
CA PRO A 102 3.04 14.79 -9.03
C PRO A 102 3.44 16.27 -8.89
N ALA A 103 3.96 16.92 -9.92
CA ALA A 103 4.55 18.27 -9.81
C ALA A 103 3.64 19.29 -9.09
N LEU A 104 2.34 19.30 -9.40
CA LEU A 104 1.38 20.21 -8.75
C LEU A 104 1.09 19.84 -7.29
N ILE A 105 1.03 18.55 -6.97
CA ILE A 105 0.87 18.09 -5.59
C ILE A 105 2.12 18.42 -4.79
N ILE A 106 3.30 18.19 -5.35
CA ILE A 106 4.60 18.51 -4.73
C ILE A 106 4.66 19.99 -4.37
N ASP A 107 4.40 20.88 -5.33
CA ASP A 107 4.43 22.33 -5.11
C ASP A 107 3.51 22.76 -3.96
N ARG A 108 2.26 22.28 -3.95
CA ARG A 108 1.32 22.56 -2.87
C ARG A 108 1.79 22.01 -1.53
N VAL A 109 2.17 20.72 -1.47
CA VAL A 109 2.54 20.03 -0.23
C VAL A 109 3.80 20.60 0.41
N HIS A 110 4.80 20.95 -0.40
CA HIS A 110 6.00 21.64 0.07
C HIS A 110 5.69 23.02 0.64
N GLY A 111 4.64 23.69 0.17
CA GLY A 111 4.17 24.99 0.68
C GLY A 111 3.84 25.00 2.18
N TRP A 112 3.30 23.90 2.72
CA TRP A 112 3.09 23.75 4.17
C TRP A 112 4.18 22.95 4.88
N GLY A 113 5.22 22.51 4.17
CA GLY A 113 6.35 21.74 4.71
C GLY A 113 6.11 20.23 4.81
N GLY A 114 5.05 19.71 4.18
CA GLY A 114 4.82 18.28 4.05
C GLY A 114 5.80 17.63 3.07
N LYS A 115 5.73 16.30 2.97
CA LYS A 115 6.58 15.47 2.11
C LYS A 115 5.76 14.63 1.14
N VAL A 116 6.26 14.47 -0.07
CA VAL A 116 5.60 13.67 -1.11
C VAL A 116 6.42 12.45 -1.49
N ILE A 117 5.83 11.28 -1.27
CA ILE A 117 6.31 10.00 -1.79
C ILE A 117 5.54 9.72 -3.08
N GLN A 118 6.23 9.44 -4.18
CA GLN A 118 5.56 9.08 -5.45
C GLN A 118 5.53 7.56 -5.63
N ASP A 119 4.34 7.01 -5.82
CA ASP A 119 4.14 5.63 -6.25
C ASP A 119 4.55 5.44 -7.72
N VAL A 120 5.40 4.44 -7.95
CA VAL A 120 5.98 4.12 -9.26
C VAL A 120 6.06 2.61 -9.48
N THR A 121 5.80 2.22 -10.73
CA THR A 121 5.82 0.81 -11.17
C THR A 121 6.91 0.50 -12.20
N THR A 122 7.65 1.52 -12.65
CA THR A 122 8.71 1.38 -13.66
C THR A 122 9.88 2.33 -13.39
N MET A 123 11.07 2.01 -13.93
CA MET A 123 12.24 2.91 -13.89
C MET A 123 11.99 4.26 -14.56
N ARG A 124 11.13 4.30 -15.60
CA ARG A 124 10.74 5.56 -16.25
C ARG A 124 9.92 6.43 -15.31
N HIS A 125 8.97 5.83 -14.58
CA HIS A 125 8.17 6.54 -13.57
C HIS A 125 9.06 7.05 -12.44
N ALA A 126 9.97 6.21 -11.91
CA ALA A 126 10.94 6.62 -10.89
C ALA A 126 11.77 7.85 -11.31
N LYS A 127 12.38 7.83 -12.50
CA LYS A 127 13.18 8.95 -13.01
C LYS A 127 12.35 10.24 -13.17
N LYS A 128 11.12 10.13 -13.67
CA LYS A 128 10.23 11.29 -13.84
C LYS A 128 9.78 11.87 -12.49
N ALA A 129 9.42 11.01 -11.54
CA ALA A 129 9.03 11.41 -10.20
C ALA A 129 10.14 12.21 -9.50
N LEU A 130 11.39 11.69 -9.55
CA LEU A 130 12.56 12.37 -8.99
C LEU A 130 12.84 13.70 -9.70
N ALA A 131 12.74 13.72 -11.04
CA ALA A 131 12.89 14.96 -11.81
C ALA A 131 11.82 16.02 -11.48
N SER A 132 10.66 15.58 -10.96
CA SER A 132 9.57 16.46 -10.52
C SER A 132 9.73 16.93 -9.07
N GLY A 133 10.75 16.45 -8.35
CA GLY A 133 11.06 16.86 -6.97
C GLY A 133 10.41 16.01 -5.88
N ALA A 134 9.97 14.78 -6.18
CA ALA A 134 9.45 13.88 -5.14
C ALA A 134 10.52 13.63 -4.04
N ASP A 135 10.10 13.66 -2.77
CA ASP A 135 11.00 13.45 -1.63
C ASP A 135 11.39 11.98 -1.45
N GLY A 136 10.56 11.06 -1.92
CA GLY A 136 10.79 9.62 -1.88
C GLY A 136 9.96 8.87 -2.92
N LEU A 137 10.19 7.57 -3.02
CA LEU A 137 9.48 6.70 -3.97
C LEU A 137 8.86 5.51 -3.25
N MET A 138 7.66 5.16 -3.66
CA MET A 138 7.06 3.86 -3.36
C MET A 138 7.15 2.99 -4.62
N LEU A 139 7.83 1.84 -4.51
CA LEU A 139 8.04 0.90 -5.60
C LEU A 139 6.95 -0.18 -5.52
N THR A 140 5.86 0.01 -6.26
CA THR A 140 4.82 -1.00 -6.40
C THR A 140 5.28 -2.08 -7.37
N CYS A 141 5.67 -3.23 -6.82
CA CYS A 141 6.28 -4.35 -7.53
C CYS A 141 5.25 -5.42 -7.91
N SER A 142 5.71 -6.41 -8.68
CA SER A 142 4.93 -7.61 -8.99
C SER A 142 4.44 -8.30 -7.72
N GLY A 143 3.17 -8.69 -7.71
CA GLY A 143 2.54 -9.37 -6.57
C GLY A 143 1.85 -8.44 -5.58
N ALA A 144 1.88 -7.11 -5.79
CA ALA A 144 1.02 -6.16 -5.08
C ALA A 144 -0.46 -6.38 -5.42
N GLY A 145 -1.36 -6.24 -4.45
CA GLY A 145 -2.80 -6.35 -4.65
C GLY A 145 -3.39 -5.11 -5.34
N GLY A 146 -4.50 -5.27 -6.07
CA GLY A 146 -5.05 -4.19 -6.89
C GLY A 146 -4.14 -3.89 -8.08
N HIS A 147 -4.04 -2.62 -8.50
CA HIS A 147 -3.12 -2.23 -9.58
C HIS A 147 -1.69 -2.66 -9.23
N THR A 148 -1.11 -3.50 -10.09
CA THR A 148 0.15 -4.19 -9.77
C THR A 148 1.26 -3.77 -10.70
N GLY A 149 2.50 -3.75 -10.18
CA GLY A 149 3.69 -3.64 -11.02
C GLY A 149 4.02 -4.97 -11.69
N PHE A 150 4.99 -4.96 -12.60
CA PHE A 150 5.49 -6.19 -13.24
C PHE A 150 6.95 -6.49 -12.92
N ILE A 151 7.68 -5.52 -12.34
CA ILE A 151 9.08 -5.70 -11.95
C ILE A 151 9.11 -6.29 -10.53
N THR A 152 9.94 -7.32 -10.32
CA THR A 152 10.10 -7.94 -9.01
C THR A 152 10.84 -7.00 -8.03
N PRO A 153 10.58 -7.08 -6.72
CA PRO A 153 11.28 -6.25 -5.74
C PRO A 153 12.80 -6.49 -5.76
N PHE A 154 13.23 -7.74 -5.97
CA PHE A 154 14.64 -8.14 -6.06
C PHE A 154 15.41 -7.44 -7.20
N ALA A 155 14.72 -7.02 -8.25
CA ALA A 155 15.32 -6.27 -9.35
C ALA A 155 15.07 -4.76 -9.22
N PHE A 156 13.85 -4.36 -8.83
CA PHE A 156 13.44 -2.95 -8.88
C PHE A 156 14.14 -2.11 -7.81
N VAL A 157 14.16 -2.58 -6.57
CA VAL A 157 14.78 -1.86 -5.43
C VAL A 157 16.25 -1.55 -5.70
N PRO A 158 17.14 -2.53 -5.98
CA PRO A 158 18.55 -2.23 -6.22
C PRO A 158 18.77 -1.44 -7.52
N ALA A 159 17.88 -1.54 -8.52
CA ALA A 159 17.99 -0.73 -9.72
C ALA A 159 17.69 0.75 -9.45
N VAL A 160 16.69 1.06 -8.61
CA VAL A 160 16.38 2.44 -8.19
C VAL A 160 17.45 2.98 -7.25
N ARG A 161 17.91 2.18 -6.28
CA ARG A 161 18.93 2.62 -5.31
C ARG A 161 20.24 3.09 -5.99
N LYS A 162 20.58 2.58 -7.18
CA LYS A 162 21.72 3.08 -7.99
C LYS A 162 21.64 4.55 -8.41
N LEU A 163 20.46 5.17 -8.38
CA LEU A 163 20.26 6.56 -8.78
C LEU A 163 19.60 7.43 -7.72
N PHE A 164 19.25 6.87 -6.56
CA PHE A 164 18.49 7.57 -5.54
C PHE A 164 18.79 7.05 -4.14
N ASP A 165 19.31 7.93 -3.28
CA ASP A 165 19.68 7.63 -1.90
C ASP A 165 18.63 8.08 -0.87
N GLY A 166 17.50 8.63 -1.31
CA GLY A 166 16.41 9.04 -0.41
C GLY A 166 15.44 7.89 -0.04
N PRO A 167 14.34 8.20 0.66
CA PRO A 167 13.38 7.22 1.16
C PRO A 167 12.76 6.34 0.07
N LEU A 168 12.90 5.03 0.23
CA LEU A 168 12.30 4.01 -0.61
C LEU A 168 11.34 3.13 0.17
N ILE A 169 10.06 3.18 -0.21
CA ILE A 169 9.04 2.23 0.22
C ILE A 169 8.95 1.13 -0.84
N VAL A 170 8.85 -0.14 -0.46
CA VAL A 170 8.61 -1.25 -1.41
C VAL A 170 7.34 -2.00 -1.07
N ALA A 171 6.52 -2.25 -2.08
CA ALA A 171 5.28 -3.02 -1.95
C ALA A 171 5.24 -4.19 -2.94
N GLY A 172 4.56 -5.27 -2.53
CA GLY A 172 4.29 -6.43 -3.38
C GLY A 172 4.84 -7.73 -2.80
N GLY A 173 3.93 -8.66 -2.49
CA GLY A 173 4.31 -10.00 -2.00
C GLY A 173 4.79 -10.08 -0.55
N ILE A 174 4.69 -9.01 0.24
CA ILE A 174 5.17 -8.95 1.63
C ILE A 174 3.99 -9.13 2.60
N ALA A 175 4.11 -10.03 3.59
CA ALA A 175 3.08 -10.28 4.60
C ALA A 175 3.59 -10.67 5.99
N ASP A 176 4.90 -10.83 6.19
CA ASP A 176 5.52 -11.28 7.44
C ASP A 176 6.79 -10.46 7.77
N GLY A 177 7.34 -10.63 8.98
CA GLY A 177 8.55 -9.92 9.41
C GLY A 177 9.81 -10.27 8.62
N ASN A 178 9.91 -11.50 8.07
CA ASN A 178 11.02 -11.87 7.18
C ASN A 178 10.97 -11.07 5.87
N GLY A 179 9.77 -10.83 5.33
CA GLY A 179 9.56 -9.98 4.17
C GLY A 179 10.01 -8.54 4.40
N VAL A 180 9.75 -7.99 5.61
CA VAL A 180 10.27 -6.67 6.01
C VAL A 180 11.80 -6.67 6.02
N ALA A 181 12.42 -7.64 6.68
CA ALA A 181 13.88 -7.76 6.71
C ALA A 181 14.50 -7.92 5.31
N ALA A 182 13.87 -8.72 4.44
CA ALA A 182 14.30 -8.90 3.06
C ALA A 182 14.19 -7.60 2.23
N ALA A 183 13.14 -6.81 2.43
CA ALA A 183 12.98 -5.51 1.78
C ALA A 183 14.13 -4.55 2.14
N LEU A 184 14.50 -4.48 3.42
CA LEU A 184 15.64 -3.68 3.86
C LEU A 184 16.97 -4.20 3.28
N ALA A 185 17.16 -5.52 3.26
CA ALA A 185 18.36 -6.13 2.69
C ALA A 185 18.54 -5.83 1.19
N LEU A 186 17.44 -5.62 0.45
CA LEU A 186 17.47 -5.18 -0.95
C LEU A 186 17.82 -3.70 -1.13
N GLY A 187 17.76 -2.92 -0.04
CA GLY A 187 18.07 -1.49 -0.02
C GLY A 187 16.85 -0.56 0.04
N ALA A 188 15.65 -1.08 0.30
CA ALA A 188 14.50 -0.25 0.65
C ALA A 188 14.61 0.21 2.11
N ASP A 189 13.86 1.25 2.48
CA ASP A 189 13.84 1.80 3.84
C ASP A 189 12.56 1.42 4.60
N ILE A 190 11.46 1.18 3.89
CA ILE A 190 10.16 0.82 4.46
C ILE A 190 9.50 -0.26 3.58
N ALA A 191 8.98 -1.31 4.21
CA ALA A 191 8.11 -2.28 3.54
C ALA A 191 6.66 -1.80 3.56
N CYS A 192 5.86 -2.17 2.57
CA CYS A 192 4.45 -1.84 2.50
C CYS A 192 3.60 -3.08 2.29
N MET A 193 2.61 -3.27 3.16
CA MET A 193 1.67 -4.39 3.11
C MET A 193 0.25 -3.85 2.94
N GLY A 194 -0.49 -4.40 1.97
CA GLY A 194 -1.92 -4.14 1.79
C GLY A 194 -2.75 -5.33 2.25
N THR A 195 -2.66 -6.43 1.51
CA THR A 195 -3.45 -7.66 1.73
C THR A 195 -3.38 -8.18 3.17
N ARG A 196 -2.21 -8.10 3.82
CA ARG A 196 -2.05 -8.49 5.23
C ARG A 196 -2.94 -7.68 6.18
N PHE A 197 -3.10 -6.38 5.92
CA PHE A 197 -3.92 -5.47 6.72
C PHE A 197 -5.40 -5.47 6.33
N ILE A 198 -5.76 -5.95 5.13
CA ILE A 198 -7.17 -6.21 4.80
C ILE A 198 -7.74 -7.30 5.73
N ALA A 199 -6.93 -8.31 6.06
CA ALA A 199 -7.28 -9.39 7.00
C ALA A 199 -7.16 -8.96 8.48
N THR A 200 -7.77 -7.82 8.82
CA THR A 200 -7.86 -7.27 10.18
C THR A 200 -9.30 -6.82 10.47
N PRO A 201 -9.78 -6.85 11.73
CA PRO A 201 -11.12 -6.38 12.08
C PRO A 201 -11.32 -4.87 11.82
N GLU A 202 -10.25 -4.08 11.83
CA GLU A 202 -10.27 -2.62 11.61
C GLU A 202 -10.43 -2.22 10.14
N SER A 203 -10.15 -3.16 9.22
CA SER A 203 -10.38 -2.98 7.79
C SER A 203 -11.85 -2.72 7.47
N GLY A 204 -12.11 -1.77 6.58
CA GLY A 204 -13.46 -1.37 6.14
C GLY A 204 -14.11 -2.29 5.10
N VAL A 205 -13.44 -3.39 4.70
CA VAL A 205 -13.99 -4.33 3.72
C VAL A 205 -15.14 -5.15 4.31
N PRO A 206 -16.06 -5.66 3.47
CA PRO A 206 -17.05 -6.64 3.90
C PRO A 206 -16.40 -7.90 4.49
N ASP A 207 -17.09 -8.56 5.42
CA ASP A 207 -16.58 -9.77 6.09
C ASP A 207 -16.11 -10.84 5.09
N GLY A 208 -16.87 -11.04 4.01
CA GLY A 208 -16.51 -12.01 2.98
C GLY A 208 -15.14 -11.75 2.33
N HIS A 209 -14.77 -10.48 2.08
CA HIS A 209 -13.45 -10.15 1.53
C HIS A 209 -12.37 -10.47 2.55
N ARG A 210 -12.59 -10.06 3.80
CA ARG A 210 -11.65 -10.26 4.90
C ARG A 210 -11.40 -11.75 5.20
N THR A 211 -12.44 -12.59 5.19
CA THR A 211 -12.30 -14.04 5.46
C THR A 211 -11.78 -14.81 4.26
N MET A 212 -12.05 -14.37 3.03
CA MET A 212 -11.53 -15.04 1.83
C MET A 212 -10.01 -14.97 1.74
N ILE A 213 -9.37 -13.93 2.32
CA ILE A 213 -7.90 -13.77 2.28
C ILE A 213 -7.19 -15.00 2.87
N PRO A 214 -7.40 -15.39 4.14
CA PRO A 214 -6.75 -16.57 4.71
C PRO A 214 -7.22 -17.90 4.12
N GLU A 215 -8.36 -17.92 3.41
CA GLU A 215 -8.88 -19.10 2.72
C GLU A 215 -8.27 -19.29 1.32
N SER A 216 -7.58 -18.28 0.80
CA SER A 216 -7.05 -18.28 -0.57
C SER A 216 -5.57 -18.68 -0.63
N GLY A 217 -5.24 -19.51 -1.61
CA GLY A 217 -3.86 -19.84 -1.96
C GLY A 217 -3.19 -18.79 -2.87
N ILE A 218 -1.86 -18.78 -2.92
CA ILE A 218 -1.09 -17.89 -3.80
C ILE A 218 -1.44 -18.08 -5.29
N ASP A 219 -1.74 -19.31 -5.70
CA ASP A 219 -2.14 -19.65 -7.08
C ASP A 219 -3.57 -19.21 -7.42
N GLU A 220 -4.31 -18.65 -6.45
CA GLU A 220 -5.67 -18.15 -6.62
C GLU A 220 -5.72 -16.63 -6.82
N ILE A 221 -4.57 -16.01 -7.03
CA ILE A 221 -4.46 -14.62 -7.47
C ILE A 221 -4.33 -14.55 -8.99
N VAL A 222 -5.27 -13.83 -9.61
CA VAL A 222 -5.38 -13.69 -11.07
C VAL A 222 -5.00 -12.26 -11.46
N VAL A 223 -4.01 -12.12 -12.35
CA VAL A 223 -3.68 -10.84 -12.97
C VAL A 223 -4.63 -10.60 -14.14
N SER A 224 -5.42 -9.54 -14.11
CA SER A 224 -6.33 -9.22 -15.21
C SER A 224 -6.64 -7.72 -15.30
N SER A 225 -6.77 -7.24 -16.54
CA SER A 225 -7.28 -5.91 -16.87
C SER A 225 -8.79 -5.91 -17.11
N ALA A 226 -9.47 -7.07 -17.10
CA ALA A 226 -10.88 -7.18 -17.51
C ALA A 226 -11.83 -6.31 -16.70
N MET A 227 -11.56 -6.12 -15.42
CA MET A 227 -12.46 -5.44 -14.50
C MET A 227 -12.34 -3.91 -14.54
N ASN A 228 -11.15 -3.35 -14.81
CA ASN A 228 -10.92 -1.90 -14.74
C ASN A 228 -10.11 -1.31 -15.93
N GLY A 229 -9.63 -2.13 -16.85
CA GLY A 229 -8.81 -1.74 -18.00
C GLY A 229 -7.31 -1.61 -17.75
N VAL A 230 -6.82 -1.92 -16.54
CA VAL A 230 -5.39 -1.86 -16.19
C VAL A 230 -5.02 -3.13 -15.40
N PRO A 231 -3.85 -3.75 -15.65
CA PRO A 231 -3.46 -4.95 -14.93
C PRO A 231 -3.55 -4.79 -13.41
N ALA A 232 -4.38 -5.64 -12.79
CA ALA A 232 -4.54 -5.70 -11.35
C ALA A 232 -4.60 -7.16 -10.88
N ASN A 233 -4.23 -7.40 -9.62
CA ASN A 233 -4.33 -8.69 -8.97
C ASN A 233 -5.68 -8.86 -8.26
N TRP A 234 -6.31 -10.00 -8.54
CA TRP A 234 -7.68 -10.32 -8.17
C TRP A 234 -7.80 -11.66 -7.49
N MET A 235 -8.74 -11.78 -6.56
CA MET A 235 -9.04 -13.05 -5.90
C MET A 235 -9.95 -13.89 -6.81
N ARG A 236 -9.46 -15.07 -7.24
CA ARG A 236 -10.20 -16.04 -8.06
C ARG A 236 -11.60 -16.29 -7.51
N GLY A 237 -11.73 -16.56 -6.22
CA GLY A 237 -13.01 -16.87 -5.59
C GLY A 237 -14.06 -15.77 -5.79
N SER A 238 -13.66 -14.50 -5.72
CA SER A 238 -14.56 -13.36 -5.93
C SER A 238 -14.95 -13.16 -7.40
N ILE A 239 -14.07 -13.52 -8.35
CA ILE A 239 -14.36 -13.50 -9.79
C ILE A 239 -15.42 -14.57 -10.11
N GLU A 240 -15.22 -15.78 -9.60
CA GLU A 240 -16.14 -16.91 -9.84
C GLU A 240 -17.49 -16.69 -9.14
N ALA A 241 -17.50 -16.06 -7.97
CA ALA A 241 -18.72 -15.75 -7.22
C ALA A 241 -19.70 -14.83 -7.99
N VAL A 242 -19.20 -14.01 -8.91
CA VAL A 242 -20.03 -13.13 -9.77
C VAL A 242 -20.31 -13.76 -11.15
N GLY A 243 -19.97 -15.03 -11.35
CA GLY A 243 -20.26 -15.79 -12.57
C GLY A 243 -19.28 -15.57 -13.73
N LEU A 244 -18.11 -14.98 -13.46
CA LEU A 244 -17.04 -14.85 -14.46
C LEU A 244 -16.10 -16.07 -14.40
N ASP A 245 -15.64 -16.54 -15.56
CA ASP A 245 -14.59 -17.57 -15.63
C ASP A 245 -13.21 -16.90 -15.65
N HIS A 246 -12.42 -17.12 -14.60
CA HIS A 246 -11.08 -16.56 -14.48
C HIS A 246 -10.12 -17.01 -15.61
N LYS A 247 -10.39 -18.14 -16.28
CA LYS A 247 -9.56 -18.68 -17.37
C LYS A 247 -9.78 -17.96 -18.69
N GLU A 248 -10.96 -17.39 -18.86
CA GLU A 248 -11.42 -16.77 -20.10
C GLU A 248 -11.43 -15.23 -20.03
N LEU A 249 -10.82 -14.65 -19.00
CA LEU A 249 -10.74 -13.20 -18.84
C LEU A 249 -9.86 -12.55 -19.93
N PRO A 250 -10.37 -11.59 -20.71
CA PRO A 250 -9.56 -10.88 -21.68
C PRO A 250 -8.59 -9.88 -21.02
N GLN A 251 -7.65 -9.38 -21.81
CA GLN A 251 -6.65 -8.38 -21.36
C GLN A 251 -7.13 -6.93 -21.52
N GLU A 252 -8.42 -6.72 -21.78
CA GLU A 252 -9.07 -5.41 -21.93
C GLU A 252 -10.34 -5.35 -21.10
N ARG A 253 -10.79 -4.12 -20.77
CA ARG A 253 -11.96 -3.91 -19.92
C ARG A 253 -13.22 -4.48 -20.57
N ILE A 254 -13.97 -5.29 -19.82
CA ILE A 254 -15.28 -5.82 -20.23
C ILE A 254 -16.42 -5.12 -19.51
N ALA A 255 -17.63 -5.27 -20.04
CA ALA A 255 -18.84 -4.96 -19.29
C ALA A 255 -18.99 -5.96 -18.13
N MET A 256 -19.21 -5.44 -16.93
CA MET A 256 -19.46 -6.28 -15.75
C MET A 256 -20.89 -6.84 -15.80
N PRO A 257 -21.14 -8.01 -15.16
CA PRO A 257 -22.50 -8.48 -14.95
C PRO A 257 -23.39 -7.41 -14.31
N GLU A 258 -24.69 -7.46 -14.56
CA GLU A 258 -25.62 -6.45 -14.06
C GLU A 258 -25.51 -6.31 -12.54
N GLY A 259 -25.35 -5.07 -12.07
CA GLY A 259 -25.23 -4.78 -10.65
C GLY A 259 -23.90 -5.18 -10.01
N VAL A 260 -22.92 -5.71 -10.75
CA VAL A 260 -21.58 -6.04 -10.24
C VAL A 260 -20.64 -4.85 -10.43
N MET A 261 -19.95 -4.48 -9.35
CA MET A 261 -18.94 -3.44 -9.33
C MET A 261 -17.59 -4.03 -8.90
N PRO A 262 -16.54 -3.82 -9.71
CA PRO A 262 -15.18 -4.11 -9.32
C PRO A 262 -14.82 -3.43 -7.97
N TRP A 263 -13.95 -4.05 -7.15
CA TRP A 263 -13.54 -3.64 -5.79
C TRP A 263 -14.65 -3.72 -4.72
N ARG A 264 -15.93 -3.64 -5.10
CA ARG A 264 -17.06 -3.87 -4.20
C ARG A 264 -17.42 -5.36 -4.13
N ASP A 265 -17.61 -5.99 -5.29
CA ASP A 265 -18.08 -7.39 -5.39
C ASP A 265 -17.02 -8.35 -5.92
N ILE A 266 -16.04 -7.83 -6.68
CA ILE A 266 -14.84 -8.55 -7.10
C ILE A 266 -13.69 -7.96 -6.30
N TRP A 267 -12.97 -8.79 -5.57
CA TRP A 267 -12.03 -8.34 -4.55
C TRP A 267 -10.58 -8.53 -4.98
N SER A 268 -9.73 -7.62 -4.55
CA SER A 268 -8.30 -7.66 -4.81
C SER A 268 -7.52 -8.18 -3.60
N ALA A 269 -6.46 -8.95 -3.90
CA ALA A 269 -5.42 -9.33 -2.97
C ALA A 269 -4.11 -9.48 -3.74
N GLY A 270 -2.97 -9.34 -3.06
CA GLY A 270 -1.65 -9.59 -3.62
C GLY A 270 -1.25 -11.05 -3.46
N GLN A 271 -0.15 -11.42 -4.10
CA GLN A 271 0.41 -12.77 -4.04
C GLN A 271 0.87 -13.17 -2.63
N SER A 272 0.97 -12.21 -1.70
CA SER A 272 1.24 -12.47 -0.29
C SER A 272 0.10 -13.19 0.43
N VAL A 273 -1.05 -13.39 -0.23
CA VAL A 273 -2.22 -14.08 0.32
C VAL A 273 -1.88 -15.45 0.92
N GLY A 274 -0.98 -16.21 0.27
CA GLY A 274 -0.58 -17.55 0.73
C GLY A 274 0.25 -17.57 2.02
N LEU A 275 0.58 -16.40 2.59
CA LEU A 275 1.30 -16.25 3.86
C LEU A 275 0.37 -15.78 5.00
N ILE A 276 -0.93 -15.65 4.73
CA ILE A 276 -1.91 -15.09 5.66
C ILE A 276 -2.78 -16.21 6.22
N GLU A 277 -2.59 -16.54 7.50
CA GLU A 277 -3.24 -17.71 8.13
C GLU A 277 -4.57 -17.39 8.82
N GLY A 278 -4.92 -16.11 8.97
CA GLY A 278 -6.14 -15.72 9.68
C GLY A 278 -6.31 -14.21 9.81
N VAL A 279 -7.46 -13.82 10.36
CA VAL A 279 -7.80 -12.44 10.72
C VAL A 279 -7.28 -12.15 12.12
N MET A 280 -6.64 -11.00 12.31
CA MET A 280 -6.04 -10.60 13.59
C MET A 280 -6.14 -9.07 13.76
N PRO A 281 -6.38 -8.55 14.98
CA PRO A 281 -6.30 -7.11 15.26
C PRO A 281 -4.97 -6.49 14.83
N VAL A 282 -4.98 -5.21 14.45
CA VAL A 282 -3.77 -4.51 13.99
C VAL A 282 -2.67 -4.51 15.04
N ALA A 283 -3.01 -4.30 16.32
CA ALA A 283 -2.04 -4.30 17.41
C ALA A 283 -1.31 -5.64 17.52
N ASP A 284 -2.05 -6.75 17.59
CA ASP A 284 -1.50 -8.11 17.66
C ASP A 284 -0.69 -8.47 16.42
N LEU A 285 -1.16 -8.04 15.24
CA LEU A 285 -0.47 -8.25 13.97
C LEU A 285 0.88 -7.54 13.97
N VAL A 286 0.94 -6.28 14.39
CA VAL A 286 2.20 -5.52 14.44
C VAL A 286 3.16 -6.11 15.48
N ASP A 287 2.66 -6.58 16.63
CA ASP A 287 3.48 -7.28 17.63
C ASP A 287 4.09 -8.57 17.07
N ARG A 288 3.30 -9.36 16.33
CA ARG A 288 3.79 -10.57 15.64
C ARG A 288 4.85 -10.21 14.58
N LEU A 289 4.57 -9.22 13.73
CA LEU A 289 5.50 -8.78 12.69
C LEU A 289 6.82 -8.27 13.29
N ALA A 290 6.77 -7.60 14.44
CA ALA A 290 7.97 -7.14 15.12
C ALA A 290 8.81 -8.29 15.65
N ALA A 291 8.19 -9.28 16.29
CA ALA A 291 8.88 -10.48 16.75
C ALA A 291 9.51 -11.26 15.59
N GLU A 292 8.79 -11.40 14.47
CA GLU A 292 9.31 -12.06 13.25
C GLU A 292 10.47 -11.28 12.63
N PHE A 293 10.40 -9.95 12.61
CA PHE A 293 11.46 -9.08 12.08
C PHE A 293 12.73 -9.17 12.93
N GLU A 294 12.62 -9.10 14.26
CA GLU A 294 13.76 -9.26 15.18
C GLU A 294 14.39 -10.66 15.09
N ALA A 295 13.58 -11.69 14.85
CA ALA A 295 14.05 -13.06 14.65
C ALA A 295 14.63 -13.33 13.24
N ALA A 296 14.52 -12.37 12.31
CA ALA A 296 14.96 -12.57 10.93
C ALA A 296 16.50 -12.64 10.86
N HIS A 297 17.03 -13.85 10.72
CA HIS A 297 18.48 -14.04 10.57
C HIS A 297 18.95 -13.62 9.17
N PRO A 298 19.85 -12.62 9.05
CA PRO A 298 20.27 -12.08 7.75
C PRO A 298 21.00 -13.13 6.89
N VAL A 299 21.61 -14.14 7.52
CA VAL A 299 22.20 -15.29 6.84
C VAL A 299 21.99 -16.55 7.70
N ARG A 300 20.90 -17.28 7.47
CA ARG A 300 20.78 -18.66 7.99
C ARG A 300 22.01 -19.47 7.52
N ASP A 301 22.48 -20.44 8.30
CA ASP A 301 23.60 -21.31 7.92
C ASP A 301 23.25 -22.15 6.68
N TRP A 302 23.51 -21.56 5.51
CA TRP A 302 23.23 -22.18 4.24
C TRP A 302 24.23 -23.28 3.94
N ARG A 303 25.47 -23.17 4.45
CA ARG A 303 26.49 -24.20 4.26
C ARG A 303 26.12 -25.46 5.04
N GLY A 304 25.73 -25.33 6.30
CA GLY A 304 25.23 -26.47 7.09
C GLY A 304 23.99 -27.11 6.49
N ARG A 305 23.04 -26.29 5.98
CA ARG A 305 21.84 -26.82 5.29
C ARG A 305 22.16 -27.55 3.98
N LEU A 306 23.11 -27.05 3.19
CA LEU A 306 23.52 -27.70 1.93
C LEU A 306 24.46 -28.90 2.17
N ALA A 307 25.19 -28.93 3.28
CA ALA A 307 26.10 -30.04 3.60
C ALA A 307 25.38 -31.37 3.86
N GLY A 308 24.06 -31.34 4.08
CA GLY A 308 23.21 -32.52 4.25
C GLY A 308 22.45 -32.97 2.99
N LEU A 309 22.66 -32.33 1.84
CA LEU A 309 22.19 -32.78 0.53
C LEU A 309 23.20 -33.75 -0.11
#